data_AF-A0A538SGN5-F1
#
_entry.id   AF-A0A538SGN5-F1
#
_cell.length_a   1.000
_cell.length_b   1.000
_cell.length_c   1.000
_cell.angle_alpha   90.00
_cell.angle_beta   90.00
_cell.angle_gamma   90.00
#
_symmetry.space_group_name_H-M   'P 1'
#
loop_
_entity.id
_entity.type
_entity.pdbx_description
1 polymer ?
#
loop_
_entity_poly.entity_id
_entity_poly.type
_entity_poly.pdbx_seq_one_letter_code
_entity_poly.pdbx_strand_id
1 'polypeptide(L)'
;MHAASAVSRSRWPPAPTGSSSRETCARSACPQRPSTLWSPDPQIFVLASERLGLPPRRCLVIEDAPNGLRAGKAAGCHCLGITTTFGADELRAAGADLTAPDLSAVPPEIVRERRLPLTGAPRAS
;
A
#
# COMPACT_ATOMS: atom_id res chain seq x y z
N MET A 1 -35.94 -17.06 2.94
CA MET A 1 -34.99 -16.93 4.08
C MET A 1 -33.64 -17.41 3.57
N HIS A 2 -32.60 -16.61 3.31
CA HIS A 2 -32.13 -15.37 3.93
C HIS A 2 -31.83 -14.26 2.92
N ALA A 3 -31.97 -13.02 3.39
CA ALA A 3 -31.84 -11.77 2.66
C ALA A 3 -30.39 -11.27 2.59
N ALA A 4 -30.08 -10.58 1.48
CA ALA A 4 -28.86 -9.81 1.27
C ALA A 4 -28.79 -8.60 2.23
N SER A 5 -27.67 -8.43 2.93
CA SER A 5 -27.42 -7.25 3.76
C SER A 5 -26.81 -6.12 2.93
N ALA A 6 -27.52 -5.00 2.89
CA ALA A 6 -27.18 -3.79 2.17
C ALA A 6 -26.06 -3.01 2.88
N VAL A 7 -25.00 -2.67 2.14
CA VAL A 7 -24.00 -1.67 2.56
C VAL A 7 -24.68 -0.30 2.62
N SER A 8 -24.81 0.22 3.84
CA SER A 8 -25.27 1.58 4.12
C SER A 8 -24.29 2.59 3.51
N ARG A 9 -24.77 3.33 2.49
CA ARG A 9 -24.03 4.46 1.91
C ARG A 9 -24.05 5.61 2.93
N SER A 10 -22.97 5.75 3.70
CA SER A 10 -22.76 6.93 4.54
C SER A 10 -22.66 8.17 3.65
N ARG A 11 -23.68 9.04 3.76
CA ARG A 11 -23.77 10.36 3.12
C ARG A 11 -22.54 11.21 3.47
N TRP A 12 -21.88 11.73 2.45
CA TRP A 12 -20.91 12.82 2.60
C TRP A 12 -21.68 14.14 2.81
N PRO A 13 -21.35 14.99 3.80
CA PRO A 13 -21.97 16.30 3.94
C PRO A 13 -21.52 17.24 2.80
N PRO A 14 -22.36 18.18 2.33
CA PRO A 14 -21.96 19.10 1.26
C PRO A 14 -20.80 20.01 1.69
N ALA A 15 -19.91 20.33 0.75
CA ALA A 15 -18.73 21.16 0.99
C ALA A 15 -19.14 22.60 1.37
N PRO A 16 -18.47 23.24 2.36
CA PRO A 16 -18.76 24.63 2.70
C PRO A 16 -18.25 25.57 1.61
N THR A 17 -19.10 26.51 1.21
CA THR A 17 -18.76 27.58 0.26
C THR A 17 -18.00 28.69 0.96
N GLY A 18 -16.75 28.93 0.56
CA GLY A 18 -16.01 30.15 0.85
C GLY A 18 -14.93 30.04 1.92
N SER A 19 -13.69 29.83 1.49
CA SER A 19 -12.45 30.42 2.04
C SER A 19 -11.26 29.89 1.26
N SER A 20 -10.18 30.66 1.24
CA SER A 20 -9.04 30.50 0.34
C SER A 20 -8.44 29.08 0.35
N SER A 21 -8.03 28.62 -0.84
CA SER A 21 -7.65 27.24 -1.17
C SER A 21 -6.45 26.64 -0.41
N ARG A 22 -5.88 27.35 0.57
CA ARG A 22 -4.79 26.83 1.42
C ARG A 22 -5.20 26.57 2.87
N GLU A 23 -6.32 27.09 3.34
CA GLU A 23 -6.74 26.95 4.75
C GLU A 23 -7.79 25.86 4.97
N THR A 24 -8.48 25.41 3.91
CA THR A 24 -9.55 24.40 4.02
C THR A 24 -9.02 22.98 4.26
N CYS A 25 -7.81 22.65 3.80
CA CYS A 25 -7.25 21.30 3.96
C CYS A 25 -6.99 20.94 5.45
N ALA A 26 -6.67 21.95 6.28
CA ALA A 26 -6.36 21.73 7.69
C ALA A 26 -7.61 21.50 8.57
N ARG A 27 -8.78 22.04 8.18
CA ARG A 27 -10.02 21.96 8.99
C ARG A 27 -10.98 20.85 8.57
N SER A 28 -10.82 20.31 7.36
CA SER A 28 -11.46 19.05 6.94
C SER A 28 -10.65 17.82 7.34
N ALA A 29 -9.61 18.00 8.16
CA ALA A 29 -8.87 16.93 8.79
C ALA A 29 -9.86 16.02 9.53
N CYS A 30 -9.95 14.78 9.02
CA CYS A 30 -10.54 13.63 9.68
C CYS A 30 -10.26 13.73 11.19
N PRO A 31 -11.25 13.54 12.09
CA PRO A 31 -11.04 13.68 13.53
C PRO A 31 -9.78 12.89 13.88
N GLN A 32 -8.78 13.62 14.41
CA GLN A 32 -7.44 13.12 14.72
C GLN A 32 -7.57 11.93 15.65
N ARG A 33 -7.73 10.73 15.07
CA ARG A 33 -7.63 9.48 15.80
C ARG A 33 -6.19 9.44 16.35
N PRO A 34 -6.01 9.02 17.61
CA PRO A 34 -4.67 8.87 18.17
C PRO A 34 -3.81 8.09 17.20
N SER A 35 -2.58 8.54 17.03
CA SER A 35 -1.64 8.13 16.00
C SER A 35 -1.12 6.71 16.25
N THR A 36 -2.01 5.72 16.24
CA THR A 36 -1.71 4.33 15.90
C THR A 36 -1.83 4.11 14.39
N LEU A 37 -2.28 5.12 13.63
CA LEU A 37 -2.44 5.12 12.16
C LEU A 37 -1.12 5.16 11.36
N TRP A 38 0.01 5.50 11.97
CA TRP A 38 1.35 5.40 11.34
C TRP A 38 2.11 4.15 11.79
N SER A 39 1.50 3.37 12.68
CA SER A 39 1.98 2.03 12.98
C SER A 39 1.82 1.16 11.74
N PRO A 40 2.75 0.24 11.45
CA PRO A 40 2.61 -0.71 10.35
C PRO A 40 1.43 -1.66 10.64
N ASP A 41 0.20 -1.22 10.34
CA ASP A 41 -1.00 -2.02 10.46
C ASP A 41 -1.19 -2.85 9.17
N PRO A 42 -1.03 -4.19 9.22
CA PRO A 42 -1.20 -5.04 8.05
C PRO A 42 -2.66 -5.14 7.58
N GLN A 43 -3.63 -4.70 8.38
CA GLN A 43 -5.07 -4.87 8.09
C GLN A 43 -5.48 -4.28 6.74
N ILE A 44 -4.85 -3.18 6.31
CA ILE A 44 -5.15 -2.56 5.02
C ILE A 44 -4.81 -3.51 3.85
N PHE A 45 -3.72 -4.26 3.94
CA PHE A 45 -3.29 -5.20 2.91
C PHE A 45 -4.05 -6.52 2.98
N VAL A 46 -4.38 -6.99 4.19
CA VAL A 46 -5.23 -8.18 4.38
C VAL A 46 -6.60 -7.93 3.75
N LEU A 47 -7.26 -6.82 4.10
CA LEU A 47 -8.56 -6.45 3.54
C LEU A 47 -8.51 -6.27 2.02
N ALA A 48 -7.43 -5.67 1.49
CA ALA A 48 -7.24 -5.56 0.05
C ALA A 48 -7.15 -6.93 -0.63
N SER A 49 -6.40 -7.87 -0.05
CA SER A 49 -6.25 -9.23 -0.57
C SER A 49 -7.58 -9.99 -0.59
N GLU A 50 -8.39 -9.85 0.47
CA GLU A 50 -9.74 -10.45 0.57
C GLU A 50 -10.67 -9.89 -0.50
N ARG A 51 -10.66 -8.58 -0.70
CA ARG A 51 -11.48 -7.92 -1.74
C ARG A 51 -11.07 -8.34 -3.15
N LEU A 52 -9.79 -8.65 -3.35
CA LEU A 52 -9.27 -9.18 -4.62
C LEU A 52 -9.50 -10.69 -4.78
N GLY A 53 -9.96 -11.40 -3.72
CA GLY A 53 -10.08 -12.85 -3.73
C GLY A 53 -8.74 -13.57 -3.90
N LEU A 54 -7.63 -12.94 -3.50
CA LEU A 54 -6.28 -13.48 -3.61
C LEU A 54 -5.67 -13.67 -2.22
N PRO A 55 -4.89 -14.75 -2.00
CA PRO A 55 -4.11 -14.86 -0.78
C PRO A 55 -3.04 -13.76 -0.75
N PRO A 56 -2.68 -13.19 0.42
CA PRO A 56 -1.68 -12.13 0.53
C PRO A 56 -0.34 -12.46 -0.16
N ARG A 57 0.08 -13.73 -0.12
CA ARG A 57 1.30 -14.23 -0.80
C ARG A 57 1.26 -14.10 -2.33
N ARG A 58 0.10 -13.82 -2.91
CA ARG A 58 -0.09 -13.55 -4.36
C ARG A 58 -0.34 -12.07 -4.65
N CYS A 59 -0.22 -11.20 -3.65
CA CYS A 59 -0.35 -9.76 -3.77
C CYS A 59 1.04 -9.11 -3.74
N LEU A 60 1.23 -8.12 -4.60
CA LEU A 60 2.41 -7.25 -4.63
C LEU A 60 2.01 -5.88 -4.08
N VAL A 61 2.63 -5.48 -2.98
CA VAL A 61 2.55 -4.14 -2.41
C VAL A 61 3.62 -3.28 -3.07
N ILE A 62 3.22 -2.14 -3.60
CA ILE A 62 4.13 -1.13 -4.16
C ILE A 62 4.10 0.05 -3.21
N GLU A 63 5.24 0.39 -2.64
CA GLU A 63 5.32 1.37 -1.56
C GLU A 63 6.65 2.12 -1.61
N ASP A 64 6.64 3.40 -1.26
CA ASP A 64 7.86 4.21 -1.22
C ASP A 64 8.30 4.55 0.21
N ALA A 65 7.56 4.09 1.24
CA ALA A 65 7.86 4.32 2.66
C ALA A 65 8.14 3.03 3.46
N PRO A 66 9.12 3.04 4.40
CA PRO A 66 9.43 1.90 5.27
C PRO A 66 8.25 1.37 6.10
N ASN A 67 7.36 2.25 6.55
CA ASN A 67 6.18 1.85 7.34
C ASN A 67 5.23 0.96 6.53
N GLY A 68 4.92 1.35 5.29
CA GLY A 68 4.02 0.58 4.44
C GLY A 68 4.63 -0.75 4.01
N LEU A 69 5.95 -0.81 3.77
CA LEU A 69 6.65 -2.06 3.49
C LEU A 69 6.56 -3.04 4.66
N ARG A 70 6.80 -2.57 5.89
CA ARG A 70 6.66 -3.41 7.10
C ARG A 70 5.25 -3.94 7.26
N ALA A 71 4.23 -3.11 7.03
CA ALA A 71 2.84 -3.53 7.06
C ALA A 71 2.52 -4.56 5.96
N GLY A 72 3.03 -4.38 4.74
CA GLY A 72 2.87 -5.32 3.62
C GLY A 72 3.50 -6.68 3.93
N LYS A 73 4.70 -6.70 4.49
CA LYS A 73 5.36 -7.95 4.92
C LYS A 73 4.64 -8.61 6.09
N ALA A 74 4.16 -7.84 7.06
CA ALA A 74 3.35 -8.36 8.17
C ALA A 74 2.03 -8.98 7.68
N ALA A 75 1.45 -8.48 6.59
CA ALA A 75 0.29 -9.08 5.93
C ALA A 75 0.61 -10.35 5.12
N GLY A 76 1.90 -10.66 4.91
CA GLY A 76 2.35 -11.80 4.11
C GLY A 76 2.41 -11.52 2.60
N CYS A 77 2.42 -10.25 2.20
CA CYS A 77 2.56 -9.85 0.81
C CYS A 77 4.02 -9.85 0.32
N HIS A 78 4.15 -9.82 -1.00
CA HIS A 78 5.37 -9.42 -1.66
C HIS A 78 5.47 -7.90 -1.71
N CYS A 79 6.68 -7.34 -1.63
CA CYS A 79 6.87 -5.90 -1.53
C CYS A 79 7.89 -5.36 -2.54
N LEU A 80 7.49 -4.34 -3.29
CA LEU A 80 8.31 -3.55 -4.19
C LEU A 80 8.48 -2.14 -3.60
N GLY A 81 9.72 -1.78 -3.31
CA GLY A 81 10.10 -0.45 -2.84
C GLY A 81 10.34 0.53 -3.99
N ILE A 82 9.65 1.67 -4.02
CA ILE A 82 9.94 2.75 -4.97
C ILE A 82 10.86 3.78 -4.32
N THR A 83 12.02 4.04 -4.92
CA THR A 83 13.07 4.87 -4.29
C THR A 83 12.88 6.36 -4.55
N THR A 84 11.63 6.84 -4.57
CA THR A 84 11.26 8.26 -4.75
C THR A 84 11.50 9.06 -3.48
N THR A 85 11.18 8.46 -2.31
CA THR A 85 11.24 9.15 -1.02
C THR A 85 12.40 8.66 -0.16
N PHE A 86 12.68 7.35 -0.16
CA PHE A 86 13.74 6.74 0.65
C PHE A 86 14.72 5.96 -0.22
N GLY A 87 15.95 5.80 0.28
CA GLY A 87 17.00 5.06 -0.40
C GLY A 87 16.70 3.56 -0.49
N ALA A 88 17.27 2.90 -1.51
CA ALA A 88 17.05 1.48 -1.75
C ALA A 88 17.41 0.60 -0.54
N ASP A 89 18.47 0.91 0.18
CA ASP A 89 18.92 0.13 1.33
C ASP A 89 17.97 0.23 2.52
N GLU A 90 17.38 1.41 2.72
CA GLU A 90 16.38 1.62 3.77
C GLU A 90 15.09 0.86 3.46
N LEU A 91 14.63 0.89 2.20
CA LEU A 91 13.46 0.14 1.77
C LEU A 91 13.70 -1.37 1.85
N ARG A 92 14.89 -1.87 1.49
CA ARG A 92 15.24 -3.29 1.67
C ARG A 92 15.28 -3.68 3.14
N ALA A 93 15.85 -2.85 4.02
CA ALA A 93 15.85 -3.08 5.46
C ALA A 93 14.43 -3.12 6.04
N ALA A 94 13.49 -2.37 5.45
CA ALA A 94 12.07 -2.39 5.80
C ALA A 94 11.28 -3.58 5.22
N GLY A 95 11.92 -4.40 4.37
CA GLY A 95 11.34 -5.62 3.82
C GLY A 95 10.97 -5.58 2.33
N ALA A 96 11.44 -4.60 1.56
CA ALA A 96 11.31 -4.63 0.11
C ALA A 96 12.06 -5.83 -0.50
N ASP A 97 11.36 -6.65 -1.27
CA ASP A 97 11.93 -7.79 -1.98
C ASP A 97 12.64 -7.34 -3.27
N LEU A 98 12.15 -6.25 -3.88
CA LEU A 98 12.77 -5.55 -5.01
C LEU A 98 12.68 -4.04 -4.77
N THR A 99 13.59 -3.27 -5.36
CA THR A 99 13.52 -1.80 -5.39
C THR A 99 13.63 -1.29 -6.82
N ALA A 100 12.86 -0.26 -7.16
CA ALA A 100 12.94 0.43 -8.45
C ALA A 100 12.86 1.94 -8.26
N PRO A 101 13.47 2.76 -9.14
CA PRO A 101 13.34 4.21 -9.08
C PRO A 101 11.91 4.70 -9.37
N ASP A 102 11.20 3.98 -10.23
CA ASP A 102 9.82 4.26 -10.61
C ASP A 102 9.16 3.00 -11.21
N LEU A 103 7.88 3.08 -11.57
CA LEU A 103 7.12 1.97 -12.12
C LEU A 103 7.55 1.55 -13.54
N SER A 104 8.23 2.42 -14.30
CA SER A 104 8.71 2.10 -15.65
C SER A 104 9.96 1.24 -15.62
N ALA A 105 10.75 1.34 -14.54
CA ALA A 105 11.93 0.52 -14.29
C ALA A 105 11.60 -0.86 -13.67
N VAL A 106 10.33 -1.17 -13.43
CA VAL A 106 9.90 -2.47 -12.91
C VAL A 106 9.87 -3.48 -14.07
N PRO A 107 10.62 -4.59 -13.98
CA PRO A 107 10.59 -5.60 -15.03
C PRO A 107 9.17 -6.17 -15.22
N PRO A 108 8.66 -6.25 -16.47
CA PRO A 108 7.28 -6.64 -16.75
C PRO A 108 6.96 -8.08 -16.31
N GLU A 109 7.97 -8.95 -16.23
CA GLU A 109 7.84 -10.31 -15.71
C GLU A 109 7.35 -10.33 -14.25
N ILE A 110 7.71 -9.36 -13.43
CA ILE A 110 7.28 -9.29 -12.02
C ILE A 110 5.77 -9.05 -11.94
N VAL A 111 5.24 -8.21 -12.83
CA VAL A 111 3.81 -7.87 -12.88
C VAL A 111 3.00 -8.99 -13.53
N ARG A 112 3.54 -9.62 -14.58
CA ARG A 112 2.83 -10.63 -15.38
C ARG A 112 2.87 -12.02 -14.75
N GLU A 113 4.03 -12.45 -14.27
CA GLU A 113 4.25 -13.80 -13.76
C GLU A 113 4.04 -13.88 -12.25
N ARG A 114 3.83 -12.72 -11.60
CA ARG A 114 3.70 -12.59 -10.14
C ARG A 114 4.87 -13.23 -9.39
N ARG A 115 6.03 -13.23 -10.05
CA ARG A 115 7.24 -13.86 -9.57
C ARG A 115 8.27 -12.78 -9.34
N LEU A 116 8.54 -12.49 -8.07
CA LEU A 116 9.75 -11.75 -7.74
C LEU A 116 10.95 -12.66 -8.00
N PRO A 117 12.07 -12.13 -8.50
CA PRO A 117 13.32 -12.88 -8.50
C PRO A 117 13.58 -13.31 -7.07
N LEU A 118 13.70 -14.63 -6.85
CA LEU A 118 14.09 -15.18 -5.56
C LEU A 118 15.39 -14.47 -5.17
N THR A 119 15.39 -13.75 -4.06
CA THR A 119 16.56 -13.05 -3.54
C THR A 119 17.69 -14.08 -3.39
N GLY A 120 18.69 -14.00 -4.28
CA GLY A 120 19.83 -14.93 -4.32
C GLY A 120 20.13 -15.62 -5.66
N ALA A 121 19.29 -15.51 -6.69
CA ALA A 121 19.65 -16.05 -8.01
C ALA A 121 20.53 -15.04 -8.79
N PRO A 122 21.71 -15.44 -9.30
CA PRO A 122 22.48 -14.59 -10.21
C PRO A 122 21.61 -14.29 -11.44
N ARG A 123 21.59 -13.02 -11.84
CA ARG A 123 20.97 -12.62 -13.12
C ARG A 123 21.65 -13.44 -14.23
N ALA A 124 20.87 -14.24 -14.94
CA ALA A 124 21.35 -14.84 -16.17
C ALA A 124 21.60 -13.69 -17.17
N SER A 125 22.78 -13.80 -17.80
CA SER A 125 23.49 -12.94 -18.74
C SER A 125 22.69 -11.95 -19.57
#